data_AF-A0A6A3E884-F1
#
_entry.id   AF-A0A6A3E884-F1
#
_cell.length_a   1.000
_cell.length_b   1.000
_cell.length_c   1.000
_cell.angle_alpha   90.00
_cell.angle_beta   90.00
_cell.angle_gamma   90.00
#
_symmetry.space_group_name_H-M   'P 1'
#
loop_
_entity.id
_entity.type
_entity.pdbx_description
1 polymer ?
#
loop_
_entity_poly.entity_id
_entity_poly.type
_entity_poly.pdbx_seq_one_letter_code
_entity_poly.pdbx_strand_id
1 'polypeptide(L)'
;MDGFDQATNVKVIMATNRADTLDPALLRPGRLDRKIEFPLPDRRQKRLIYQACTAKMNLGDEVDLEDYVNRPEKISSADIASICQEAGLQAVRKNRYVVLPKDFDKGYKNAIKRADTTFEFYH
;
A
#
# COMPACT_ATOMS: atom_id res chain seq x y z
N MET A 1 -3.55 -7.66 31.05
CA MET A 1 -2.42 -6.71 31.18
C MET A 1 -2.20 -6.32 32.63
N ASP A 2 -3.22 -6.35 33.47
CA ASP A 2 -3.08 -6.35 34.93
C ASP A 2 -2.31 -7.61 35.37
N GLY A 3 -1.00 -7.48 35.65
CA GLY A 3 -0.12 -8.60 36.01
C GLY A 3 1.28 -8.60 35.38
N PHE A 4 1.59 -7.68 34.46
CA PHE A 4 2.97 -7.45 34.06
C PHE A 4 3.69 -6.65 35.15
N ASP A 5 4.65 -7.28 35.81
CA ASP A 5 5.53 -6.59 36.74
C ASP A 5 6.43 -5.59 35.97
N GLN A 6 6.73 -4.43 36.54
CA GLN A 6 7.52 -3.39 35.84
C GLN A 6 8.94 -3.88 35.47
N ALA A 7 9.40 -4.96 36.10
CA ALA A 7 10.69 -5.60 35.84
C ALA A 7 10.77 -6.31 34.47
N THR A 8 9.64 -6.67 33.86
CA THR A 8 9.61 -7.37 32.56
C THR A 8 9.44 -6.38 31.41
N ASN A 9 10.48 -6.23 30.58
CA ASN A 9 10.48 -5.32 29.42
C ASN A 9 9.70 -5.89 28.21
N VAL A 10 8.50 -6.41 28.44
CA VAL A 10 7.63 -6.95 27.38
C VAL A 10 6.75 -5.82 26.86
N LYS A 11 6.75 -5.61 25.54
CA LYS A 11 5.85 -4.69 24.85
C LYS A 11 4.94 -5.49 23.93
N VAL A 12 3.67 -5.13 23.91
CA VAL A 12 2.66 -5.80 23.07
C VAL A 12 2.26 -4.85 21.95
N ILE A 13 2.37 -5.31 20.70
CA ILE A 13 1.90 -4.59 19.51
C ILE A 13 0.69 -5.35 18.97
N MET A 14 -0.43 -4.64 18.79
CA MET A 14 -1.66 -5.17 18.21
C MET A 14 -2.00 -4.42 16.93
N ALA A 15 -2.58 -5.11 15.95
CA ALA A 15 -3.05 -4.51 14.69
C ALA A 15 -4.51 -4.93 14.44
N THR A 16 -5.35 -3.98 14.02
CA THR A 16 -6.74 -4.24 13.61
C THR A 16 -7.11 -3.32 12.45
N ASN A 17 -7.93 -3.81 11.53
CA ASN A 17 -8.54 -3.01 10.46
C ASN A 17 -9.93 -2.50 10.85
N ARG A 18 -10.42 -2.88 12.05
CA ARG A 18 -11.74 -2.54 12.58
C ARG A 18 -11.62 -2.09 14.04
N ALA A 19 -11.26 -0.83 14.22
CA ALA A 19 -11.14 -0.23 15.56
C ALA A 19 -12.51 -0.03 16.23
N ASP A 20 -13.57 0.08 15.43
CA ASP A 20 -14.97 0.21 15.85
C ASP A 20 -15.49 -1.01 16.59
N THR A 21 -15.02 -2.21 16.25
CA THR A 21 -15.47 -3.47 16.88
C THR A 21 -14.69 -3.86 18.13
N LEU A 22 -13.72 -3.05 18.54
CA LEU A 22 -12.83 -3.41 19.64
C LEU A 22 -13.53 -3.21 21.00
N ASP A 23 -13.34 -4.15 21.93
CA ASP A 23 -13.89 -4.02 23.29
C ASP A 23 -13.33 -2.76 23.98
N PRO A 24 -14.19 -1.82 24.43
CA PRO A 24 -13.77 -0.62 25.16
C PRO A 24 -12.91 -0.91 26.40
N ALA A 25 -13.04 -2.10 26.99
CA ALA A 25 -12.22 -2.50 28.13
C ALA A 25 -10.72 -2.57 27.78
N LEU A 26 -10.34 -2.89 26.54
CA LEU A 26 -8.94 -2.91 26.09
C LEU A 26 -8.37 -1.49 25.90
N LEU A 27 -9.23 -0.50 25.68
CA LEU A 27 -8.86 0.89 25.44
C LEU A 27 -8.69 1.71 26.72
N ARG A 28 -8.92 1.11 27.89
CA ARG A 28 -8.72 1.78 29.19
C ARG A 28 -7.23 2.05 29.44
N PRO A 29 -6.88 3.15 30.13
CA PRO A 29 -5.50 3.45 30.49
C PRO A 29 -4.80 2.30 31.23
N GLY A 30 -3.53 2.05 30.93
CA GLY A 30 -2.75 0.94 31.50
C GLY A 30 -2.86 -0.38 30.72
N ARG A 31 -3.55 -0.36 29.58
CA ARG A 31 -3.67 -1.49 28.65
C ARG A 31 -3.09 -1.11 27.29
N LEU A 32 -3.92 -0.58 26.38
CA LEU A 32 -3.48 -0.08 25.08
C LEU A 32 -3.34 1.45 25.08
N ASP A 33 -2.19 1.93 25.51
CA ASP A 33 -1.95 3.37 25.70
C ASP A 33 -1.59 4.12 24.41
N ARG A 34 -0.99 3.42 23.43
CA ARG A 34 -0.56 4.02 22.15
C ARG A 34 -1.43 3.53 21.01
N LYS A 35 -2.07 4.47 20.31
CA LYS A 35 -2.87 4.23 19.12
C LYS A 35 -2.17 4.91 17.95
N ILE A 36 -1.76 4.11 16.97
CA ILE A 36 -1.09 4.58 15.75
C ILE A 36 -2.01 4.23 14.59
N GLU A 37 -2.50 5.24 13.90
CA GLU A 37 -3.33 5.08 12.72
C GLU A 37 -2.47 5.06 11.46
N PHE A 38 -2.82 4.18 10.53
CA PHE A 38 -2.17 4.06 9.22
C PHE A 38 -3.15 4.52 8.14
N PRO A 39 -3.11 5.81 7.74
CA PRO A 39 -3.93 6.29 6.64
C PRO A 39 -3.42 5.77 5.29
N LEU A 40 -4.22 5.97 4.24
CA LEU A 40 -3.74 5.77 2.87
C LEU A 40 -2.55 6.70 2.58
N PRO A 41 -1.57 6.24 1.77
CA PRO A 41 -0.36 7.00 1.52
C PRO A 41 -0.66 8.31 0.79
N ASP A 42 -0.04 9.39 1.26
CA ASP A 42 0.01 10.66 0.54
C ASP A 42 0.88 10.57 -0.73
N ARG A 43 0.88 11.61 -1.57
CA ARG A 43 1.67 11.63 -2.81
C ARG A 43 3.17 11.35 -2.57
N ARG A 44 3.76 11.91 -1.52
CA ARG A 44 5.18 11.75 -1.19
C ARG A 44 5.46 10.32 -0.72
N GLN A 45 4.57 9.74 0.08
CA GLN A 45 4.63 8.37 0.54
C GLN A 45 4.43 7.38 -0.62
N LYS A 46 3.47 7.64 -1.53
CA LYS A 46 3.28 6.85 -2.76
C LYS A 46 4.60 6.75 -3.54
N ARG A 47 5.28 7.87 -3.76
CA ARG A 47 6.59 7.90 -4.43
C ARG A 47 7.62 7.02 -3.74
N LEU A 48 7.75 7.12 -2.42
CA LEU A 48 8.70 6.31 -1.66
C LEU A 48 8.36 4.81 -1.74
N ILE A 49 7.07 4.46 -1.71
CA ILE A 49 6.62 3.08 -1.86
C ILE A 49 6.94 2.56 -3.26
N TYR A 50 6.63 3.31 -4.32
CA TYR A 50 7.01 2.95 -5.69
C TYR A 50 8.52 2.74 -5.83
N GLN A 51 9.34 3.67 -5.30
CA GLN A 51 10.79 3.53 -5.30
C GLN A 51 11.26 2.27 -4.56
N ALA A 52 10.71 2.00 -3.37
CA ALA A 52 11.06 0.81 -2.59
C ALA A 52 10.65 -0.49 -3.29
N CYS A 53 9.45 -0.55 -3.87
CA CYS A 53 8.96 -1.71 -4.59
C CYS A 53 9.74 -1.98 -5.88
N THR A 54 10.19 -0.92 -6.56
CA THR A 54 10.91 -1.02 -7.83
C THR A 54 12.43 -1.06 -7.70
N ALA A 55 12.99 -0.84 -6.50
CA ALA A 55 14.44 -0.78 -6.27
C ALA A 55 15.22 -2.03 -6.73
N LYS A 56 14.57 -3.19 -6.81
CA LYS A 56 15.17 -4.47 -7.26
C LYS A 56 14.71 -4.89 -8.66
N MET A 57 13.95 -4.05 -9.35
CA MET A 57 13.40 -4.31 -10.67
C MET A 57 14.25 -3.62 -11.74
N ASN A 58 14.42 -4.28 -12.88
CA ASN A 58 15.02 -3.65 -14.06
C ASN A 58 13.95 -2.81 -14.76
N LEU A 59 13.97 -1.50 -14.53
CA LEU A 59 13.11 -0.55 -15.23
C LEU A 59 13.77 -0.10 -16.53
N GLY A 60 12.98 0.08 -17.59
CA GLY A 60 13.47 0.73 -18.80
C GLY A 60 13.57 2.24 -18.61
N ASP A 61 14.44 2.88 -19.39
CA ASP A 61 14.71 4.33 -19.30
C ASP A 61 13.47 5.21 -19.52
N GLU A 62 12.46 4.67 -20.20
CA GLU A 62 11.18 5.34 -20.48
C GLU A 62 10.19 5.29 -19.30
N VAL A 63 10.48 4.54 -18.22
CA VAL A 63 9.57 4.38 -17.09
C VAL A 63 9.72 5.56 -16.13
N ASP A 64 8.74 6.48 -16.16
CA ASP A 64 8.59 7.51 -15.14
C ASP A 64 7.60 7.07 -14.05
N LEU A 65 8.08 6.93 -12.82
CA LEU A 65 7.22 6.59 -11.68
C LEU A 65 6.34 7.77 -11.25
N GLU A 66 6.71 9.01 -11.56
CA GLU A 66 5.89 10.18 -11.24
C GLU A 66 4.55 10.18 -11.95
N ASP A 67 4.50 9.64 -13.16
CA ASP A 67 3.26 9.49 -13.92
C ASP A 67 2.22 8.65 -13.18
N TYR A 68 2.65 7.68 -12.37
CA TYR A 68 1.77 6.82 -11.57
C TYR A 68 1.48 7.43 -10.19
N VAL A 69 2.46 8.13 -9.60
CA VAL A 69 2.31 8.83 -8.31
C VAL A 69 1.29 9.96 -8.40
N ASN A 70 1.28 10.70 -9.51
CA ASN A 70 0.44 11.87 -9.72
C ASN A 70 -1.02 11.53 -10.08
N ARG A 71 -1.34 10.26 -10.33
CA ARG A 71 -2.71 9.85 -10.63
C ARG A 71 -3.64 10.05 -9.41
N PRO A 72 -4.88 10.53 -9.63
CA PRO A 72 -5.79 10.96 -8.57
C PRO A 72 -6.32 9.83 -7.68
N GLU A 73 -6.21 8.59 -8.13
CA GLU A 73 -6.78 7.42 -7.47
C GLU A 73 -6.14 7.17 -6.11
N LYS A 74 -7.01 6.86 -5.14
CA LYS A 74 -6.63 6.50 -3.78
C LYS A 74 -6.27 5.02 -3.75
N ILE A 75 -4.97 4.74 -3.75
CA ILE A 75 -4.43 3.37 -3.75
C ILE A 75 -3.69 3.10 -2.43
N SER A 76 -3.82 1.88 -1.93
CA SER A 76 -3.07 1.43 -0.76
C SER A 76 -1.64 1.05 -1.12
N SER A 77 -0.77 0.91 -0.12
CA SER A 77 0.60 0.40 -0.31
C SER A 77 0.61 -1.01 -0.90
N ALA A 78 -0.41 -1.82 -0.58
CA ALA A 78 -0.56 -3.17 -1.13
C ALA A 78 -0.92 -3.12 -2.63
N ASP A 79 -1.76 -2.17 -3.05
CA ASP A 79 -2.10 -1.98 -4.46
C ASP A 79 -0.86 -1.56 -5.27
N ILE A 80 -0.05 -0.62 -4.74
CA ILE A 80 1.21 -0.21 -5.38
C ILE A 80 2.15 -1.40 -5.56
N ALA A 81 2.31 -2.22 -4.53
CA ALA A 81 3.14 -3.43 -4.61
C ALA A 81 2.59 -4.41 -5.66
N SER A 82 1.28 -4.61 -5.71
CA SER A 82 0.62 -5.45 -6.72
C SER A 82 0.81 -4.92 -8.14
N ILE A 83 0.77 -3.60 -8.34
CA ILE A 83 1.01 -2.96 -9.64
C ILE A 83 2.43 -3.26 -10.10
N CYS A 84 3.43 -3.08 -9.23
CA CYS A 84 4.83 -3.36 -9.55
C CYS A 84 5.05 -4.84 -9.86
N GLN A 85 4.47 -5.74 -9.06
CA GLN A 85 4.57 -7.17 -9.27
C GLN A 85 3.95 -7.61 -10.61
N GLU A 86 2.76 -7.11 -10.94
CA GLU A 86 2.10 -7.42 -12.21
C GLU A 86 2.90 -6.87 -13.40
N ALA A 87 3.45 -5.66 -13.29
CA ALA A 87 4.32 -5.09 -14.32
C ALA A 87 5.56 -5.98 -14.59
N GLY A 88 6.21 -6.46 -13.53
CA GLY A 88 7.32 -7.41 -13.64
C GLY A 88 6.90 -8.73 -14.30
N LEU A 89 5.74 -9.29 -13.90
CA LEU A 89 5.21 -10.52 -14.49
C LEU A 89 4.88 -10.35 -15.98
N GLN A 90 4.36 -9.19 -16.38
CA GLN A 90 4.07 -8.89 -17.80
C GLN A 90 5.35 -8.77 -18.64
N ALA A 91 6.46 -8.27 -18.07
CA ALA A 91 7.76 -8.28 -18.73
C ALA A 91 8.25 -9.72 -18.96
N VAL A 92 8.22 -10.56 -17.91
CA VAL A 92 8.61 -11.98 -17.98
C VAL A 92 7.76 -12.75 -19.00
N ARG A 93 6.43 -12.56 -19.00
CA ARG A 93 5.52 -13.19 -19.97
C ARG A 93 5.83 -12.86 -21.42
N LYS A 94 6.43 -11.69 -21.68
CA LYS A 94 6.87 -11.28 -23.02
C LYS A 94 8.35 -11.60 -23.28
N ASN A 95 8.97 -12.46 -22.47
CA ASN A 95 10.38 -12.84 -22.55
C ASN A 95 11.34 -11.64 -22.51
N ARG A 96 11.03 -10.61 -21.71
CA ARG A 96 11.87 -9.43 -21.50
C ARG A 96 12.44 -9.40 -20.10
N TYR A 97 13.68 -8.93 -19.99
CA TYR A 97 14.38 -8.70 -18.72
C TYR A 97 14.20 -7.28 -18.15
N VAL A 98 13.49 -6.42 -18.88
CA VAL A 98 13.27 -5.00 -18.55
C VAL A 98 11.78 -4.71 -18.60
N VAL A 99 11.28 -4.03 -17.57
CA VAL A 99 9.89 -3.57 -17.45
C VAL A 99 9.73 -2.27 -18.22
N LEU A 100 8.69 -2.19 -19.06
CA LEU A 100 8.39 -1.01 -19.87
C LEU A 100 7.12 -0.31 -19.36
N PRO A 101 6.88 0.97 -19.73
CA PRO A 101 5.69 1.72 -19.29
C PRO A 101 4.37 0.99 -19.56
N LYS A 102 4.27 0.32 -20.72
CA LYS A 102 3.10 -0.49 -21.12
C LYS A 102 2.78 -1.61 -20.13
N ASP A 103 3.76 -2.15 -19.42
CA ASP A 103 3.56 -3.19 -18.41
C ASP A 103 3.01 -2.60 -17.11
N PHE A 104 3.52 -1.45 -16.68
CA PHE A 104 2.99 -0.70 -15.56
C PHE A 104 1.56 -0.23 -15.81
N ASP A 105 1.25 0.28 -17.01
CA ASP A 105 -0.12 0.68 -17.35
C ASP A 105 -1.10 -0.49 -17.26
N LYS A 106 -0.67 -1.68 -17.68
CA LYS A 106 -1.48 -2.89 -17.56
C LYS A 106 -1.65 -3.31 -16.10
N GLY A 107 -0.59 -3.28 -15.30
CA GLY A 107 -0.65 -3.54 -13.86
C GLY A 107 -1.57 -2.56 -13.14
N TYR A 108 -1.45 -1.27 -13.46
CA TYR A 108 -2.27 -0.19 -12.92
C TYR A 108 -3.75 -0.39 -13.24
N LYS A 109 -4.09 -0.59 -14.51
CA LYS A 109 -5.49 -0.83 -14.93
C LYS A 109 -6.10 -2.05 -14.26
N ASN A 110 -5.33 -3.11 -14.07
CA ASN A 110 -5.80 -4.33 -13.40
C ASN A 110 -6.06 -4.11 -11.91
N ALA A 111 -5.19 -3.35 -11.23
CA ALA A 111 -5.38 -3.03 -9.82
C ALA A 111 -6.57 -2.07 -9.60
N ILE A 112 -6.72 -1.06 -10.46
CA ILE A 112 -7.73 0.00 -10.29
C ILE A 112 -9.11 -0.36 -10.85
N LYS A 113 -9.22 -1.24 -11.86
CA LYS A 113 -10.53 -1.68 -12.39
C LYS A 113 -11.50 -2.21 -11.33
N ARG A 114 -11.02 -2.60 -10.16
CA ARG A 114 -11.86 -3.00 -9.03
C ARG A 114 -12.60 -1.83 -8.35
N ALA A 115 -12.23 -0.58 -8.63
CA ALA A 115 -12.70 0.62 -7.92
C ALA A 115 -13.49 1.62 -8.78
N ASP A 116 -13.58 1.44 -10.11
CA ASP A 116 -14.36 2.36 -10.97
C ASP A 116 -15.87 2.09 -10.87
N THR A 117 -16.50 2.82 -9.95
CA THR A 117 -17.96 3.06 -9.88
C THR A 117 -18.30 4.49 -10.33
N THR A 118 -17.56 5.02 -11.30
CA THR A 118 -17.82 6.31 -11.93
C THR A 118 -18.97 6.17 -12.94
N PHE A 119 -20.15 6.67 -12.56
CA PHE A 119 -21.29 6.77 -13.48
C PHE A 119 -21.19 8.07 -14.27
N GLU A 120 -20.92 7.97 -15.58
CA GLU A 120 -20.79 9.12 -16.50
C GLU A 120 -22.00 10.06 -16.51
N PHE A 121 -23.16 9.61 -16.01
CA PHE A 121 -24.42 10.36 -16.02
C PHE A 121 -24.48 11.56 -15.07
N TYR A 122 -23.60 11.66 -14.06
CA TYR A 122 -23.66 12.69 -13.02
C TYR A 122 -22.66 13.85 -13.19
N HIS A 123 -22.07 14.00 -14.38
CA HIS A 123 -21.15 15.08 -14.71
C HIS A 123 -21.61 15.90 -15.92
#